data_AF-A0A7X3P2N1-F1
#
_entry.id   AF-A0A7X3P2N1-F1
#
_cell.length_a   1.000
_cell.length_b   1.000
_cell.length_c   1.000
_cell.angle_alpha   90.00
_cell.angle_beta   90.00
_cell.angle_gamma   90.00
#
_symmetry.space_group_name_H-M   'P 1'
#
loop_
_entity.id
_entity.type
_entity.pdbx_description
1 polymer ?
#
loop_
_entity_poly.entity_id
_entity_poly.type
_entity_poly.pdbx_seq_one_letter_code
_entity_poly.pdbx_strand_id
1 'polypeptide(L)'
;MKREKRMAVDPTTGEKYEIELPNSEAVKQEILKLDYPTHGITKKEATEKLAEKFGLSDEQKAAKTKRGERYLGFFHYEVVGREFERLLREEKLKQPEGRGKAYVLSGDIPPPPPSDGDIEEIYQKIREKVAEDLLQQIKANSPAFFENLVIDLLVKMGYGGSREDAETVGRSGDGGIDGIINQDRLGLDVVYVQAKRWESNVGSPQIASFAGALAGKGANKGIFITTSDFTKDAKAYDAAGFKIILIDGKRLAQLMIDHNVGVSTMKTYEIKRVDSDYFIEDVG
;
A
#
# COMPACT_ATOMS: atom_id res chain seq x y z
N MET A 1 -41.88 -2.78 -9.45
CA MET A 1 -40.90 -3.49 -10.30
C MET A 1 -41.06 -3.01 -11.73
N LYS A 2 -39.98 -2.67 -12.45
CA LYS A 2 -40.08 -2.23 -13.84
C LYS A 2 -40.43 -3.45 -14.73
N ARG A 3 -41.64 -3.45 -15.29
CA ARG A 3 -42.12 -4.41 -16.29
C ARG A 3 -42.15 -3.76 -17.66
N GLU A 4 -42.06 -4.56 -18.71
CA GLU A 4 -42.15 -4.12 -20.09
C GLU A 4 -43.10 -5.03 -20.87
N LYS A 5 -43.87 -4.42 -21.77
CA LYS A 5 -44.80 -5.11 -22.66
C LYS A 5 -44.02 -5.77 -23.80
N ARG A 6 -44.27 -7.05 -24.01
CA ARG A 6 -43.68 -7.87 -25.07
C ARG A 6 -44.79 -8.58 -25.84
N MET A 7 -44.53 -8.89 -27.11
CA MET A 7 -45.48 -9.56 -27.99
C MET A 7 -45.24 -11.07 -28.00
N ALA A 8 -46.18 -11.84 -27.44
CA ALA A 8 -46.17 -13.30 -27.40
C ALA A 8 -47.07 -13.91 -28.48
N VAL A 9 -46.93 -15.22 -28.69
CA VAL A 9 -47.74 -16.02 -29.61
C VAL A 9 -48.34 -17.20 -28.86
N ASP A 10 -49.65 -17.39 -29.00
CA ASP A 10 -50.35 -18.55 -28.45
C ASP A 10 -49.92 -19.82 -29.19
N PRO A 11 -49.46 -20.86 -28.48
CA PRO A 11 -48.97 -22.08 -29.10
C PRO A 11 -50.05 -22.95 -29.77
N THR A 12 -51.31 -22.75 -29.41
CA THR A 12 -52.47 -23.54 -29.83
C THR A 12 -53.21 -22.84 -30.97
N THR A 13 -53.39 -21.53 -30.88
CA THR A 13 -54.14 -20.73 -31.86
C THR A 13 -53.25 -19.97 -32.84
N GLY A 14 -51.97 -19.75 -32.50
CA GLY A 14 -51.05 -18.94 -33.30
C GLY A 14 -51.30 -17.42 -33.22
N GLU A 15 -52.27 -17.00 -32.40
CA GLU A 15 -52.62 -15.59 -32.23
C GLU A 15 -51.55 -14.83 -31.44
N LYS A 16 -51.36 -13.57 -31.80
CA LYS A 16 -50.41 -12.68 -31.10
C LYS A 16 -51.12 -11.95 -29.98
N TYR A 17 -50.52 -11.92 -28.81
CA TYR A 17 -51.04 -11.19 -27.66
C TYR A 17 -49.91 -10.45 -26.91
N GLU A 18 -50.29 -9.43 -26.16
CA GLU A 18 -49.35 -8.65 -25.36
C GLU A 18 -49.19 -9.26 -23.98
N ILE A 19 -47.96 -9.37 -23.51
CA ILE A 19 -47.64 -9.90 -22.19
C ILE A 19 -46.63 -8.99 -21.48
N GLU A 20 -46.84 -8.74 -20.19
CA GLU A 20 -45.90 -7.99 -19.38
C GLU A 20 -44.86 -8.90 -18.74
N LEU A 21 -43.58 -8.57 -18.90
CA LEU A 21 -42.47 -9.30 -18.31
C LEU A 21 -41.50 -8.34 -17.58
N PRO A 22 -40.68 -8.83 -16.62
CA PRO A 22 -39.61 -8.04 -16.02
C PRO A 22 -38.65 -7.49 -17.07
N ASN A 23 -38.22 -6.24 -16.93
CA ASN A 23 -37.25 -5.66 -17.85
C ASN A 23 -35.82 -6.18 -17.60
N SER A 24 -34.95 -6.03 -18.59
CA SER A 24 -33.58 -6.58 -18.54
C SER A 24 -32.76 -6.08 -17.35
N GLU A 25 -32.95 -4.84 -16.91
CA GLU A 25 -32.20 -4.26 -15.78
C GLU A 25 -32.62 -4.87 -14.44
N ALA A 26 -33.92 -5.11 -14.24
CA ALA A 26 -34.42 -5.77 -13.04
C ALA A 26 -33.91 -7.21 -12.95
N VAL A 27 -33.85 -7.93 -14.09
CA VAL A 27 -33.34 -9.30 -14.12
C VAL A 27 -31.84 -9.34 -13.84
N LYS A 28 -31.06 -8.37 -14.34
CA LYS A 28 -29.64 -8.21 -14.01
C LYS A 28 -29.40 -8.08 -12.51
N GLN A 29 -30.17 -7.25 -11.82
CA GLN A 29 -29.97 -7.06 -10.37
C GLN A 29 -30.27 -8.31 -9.54
N GLU A 30 -31.20 -9.14 -10.00
CA GLU A 30 -31.60 -10.35 -9.27
C GLU A 30 -30.72 -11.57 -9.60
N ILE A 31 -30.22 -11.71 -10.84
CA ILE A 31 -29.31 -12.80 -11.17
C ILE A 31 -27.98 -12.71 -10.40
N LEU A 32 -27.50 -11.49 -10.10
CA LEU A 32 -26.28 -11.25 -9.31
C LEU A 32 -26.35 -11.85 -7.90
N LYS A 33 -27.56 -11.93 -7.33
CA LYS A 33 -27.80 -12.42 -5.98
C LYS A 33 -27.87 -13.94 -5.90
N LEU A 34 -27.77 -14.63 -7.04
CA LEU A 34 -27.85 -16.08 -7.14
C LEU A 34 -26.45 -16.70 -7.22
N ASP A 35 -26.28 -17.88 -6.63
CA ASP A 35 -25.05 -18.69 -6.71
C ASP A 35 -24.90 -19.41 -8.07
N TYR A 36 -25.19 -18.69 -9.16
CA TYR A 36 -25.06 -19.13 -10.55
C TYR A 36 -23.88 -18.40 -11.21
N PRO A 37 -23.04 -19.07 -12.03
CA PRO A 37 -23.09 -20.47 -12.44
C PRO A 37 -22.18 -21.39 -11.60
N THR A 38 -21.38 -20.88 -10.65
CA THR A 38 -20.23 -21.65 -10.18
C THR A 38 -20.44 -22.59 -9.00
N HIS A 39 -21.47 -22.48 -8.13
CA HIS A 39 -21.48 -23.27 -6.88
C HIS A 39 -22.80 -23.75 -6.26
N GLY A 40 -24.00 -23.54 -6.82
CA GLY A 40 -25.17 -24.04 -6.08
C GLY A 40 -26.49 -24.20 -6.80
N ILE A 41 -26.68 -23.61 -7.96
CA ILE A 41 -27.91 -23.80 -8.73
C ILE A 41 -27.62 -23.97 -10.21
N THR A 42 -28.28 -24.94 -10.80
CA THR A 42 -28.37 -25.12 -12.23
C THR A 42 -29.04 -23.92 -12.88
N LYS A 43 -28.79 -23.75 -14.18
CA LYS A 43 -29.47 -22.75 -15.00
C LYS A 43 -31.01 -22.83 -14.92
N LYS A 44 -31.55 -24.04 -14.70
CA LYS A 44 -32.97 -24.29 -14.52
C LYS A 44 -33.47 -23.73 -13.18
N GLU A 45 -32.79 -24.04 -12.09
CA GLU A 45 -33.12 -23.56 -10.74
C GLU A 45 -32.97 -22.03 -10.63
N ALA A 46 -31.96 -21.43 -11.29
CA ALA A 46 -31.84 -19.97 -11.36
C ALA A 46 -33.04 -19.33 -12.08
N THR A 47 -33.54 -19.96 -13.14
CA THR A 47 -34.71 -19.50 -13.89
C THR A 47 -35.98 -19.58 -13.03
N GLU A 48 -36.14 -20.67 -12.28
CA GLU A 48 -37.28 -20.87 -11.38
C GLU A 48 -37.28 -19.85 -10.23
N LYS A 49 -36.14 -19.64 -9.57
CA LYS A 49 -35.98 -18.62 -8.52
C LYS A 49 -36.30 -17.20 -9.01
N LEU A 50 -35.88 -16.86 -10.24
CA LEU A 50 -36.24 -15.56 -10.84
C LEU A 50 -37.73 -15.48 -11.17
N ALA A 51 -38.33 -16.54 -11.73
CA ALA A 51 -39.76 -16.58 -12.03
C ALA A 51 -40.63 -16.41 -10.76
N GLU A 52 -40.22 -17.03 -9.65
CA GLU A 52 -40.83 -16.85 -8.33
C GLU A 52 -40.63 -15.42 -7.82
N LYS A 53 -39.40 -14.89 -7.86
CA LYS A 53 -39.06 -13.54 -7.40
C LYS A 53 -39.89 -12.46 -8.09
N PHE A 54 -40.17 -12.63 -9.39
CA PHE A 54 -40.95 -11.68 -10.18
C PHE A 54 -42.46 -11.97 -10.19
N GLY A 55 -42.90 -13.06 -9.53
CA GLY A 55 -44.30 -13.46 -9.44
C GLY A 55 -44.92 -13.74 -10.81
N LEU A 56 -44.24 -14.52 -11.65
CA LEU A 56 -44.75 -14.86 -12.98
C LEU A 56 -45.89 -15.89 -12.90
N SER A 57 -46.99 -15.60 -13.59
CA SER A 57 -48.11 -16.52 -13.80
C SER A 57 -47.75 -17.67 -14.74
N ASP A 58 -48.56 -18.73 -14.75
CA ASP A 58 -48.35 -19.88 -15.64
C ASP A 58 -48.48 -19.52 -17.13
N GLU A 59 -49.34 -18.54 -17.44
CA GLU A 59 -49.43 -17.94 -18.77
C GLU A 59 -48.11 -17.24 -19.15
N GLN A 60 -47.55 -16.43 -18.25
CA GLN A 60 -46.24 -15.80 -18.45
C GLN A 60 -45.08 -16.79 -18.58
N LYS A 61 -45.18 -17.92 -17.89
CA LYS A 61 -44.19 -19.01 -17.99
C LYS A 61 -44.33 -19.80 -19.31
N ALA A 62 -45.55 -19.95 -19.83
CA ALA A 62 -45.86 -20.73 -21.02
C ALA A 62 -45.82 -19.94 -22.34
N ALA A 63 -45.88 -18.60 -22.26
CA ALA A 63 -45.85 -17.70 -23.41
C ALA A 63 -44.71 -18.03 -24.38
N LYS A 64 -44.92 -17.88 -25.69
CA LYS A 64 -43.88 -18.15 -26.71
C LYS A 64 -43.53 -16.91 -27.52
N THR A 65 -42.29 -16.84 -28.00
CA THR A 65 -41.83 -15.83 -28.95
C THR A 65 -42.42 -16.09 -30.35
N LYS A 66 -42.28 -15.12 -31.26
CA LYS A 66 -42.64 -15.28 -32.68
C LYS A 66 -41.94 -16.45 -33.39
N ARG A 67 -40.87 -17.00 -32.82
CA ARG A 67 -40.12 -18.17 -33.35
C ARG A 67 -40.56 -19.50 -32.73
N GLY A 68 -41.60 -19.51 -31.90
CA GLY A 68 -42.13 -20.72 -31.27
C GLY A 68 -41.35 -21.18 -30.02
N GLU A 69 -40.38 -20.38 -29.57
CA GLU A 69 -39.59 -20.65 -28.36
C GLU A 69 -40.36 -20.19 -27.11
N ARG A 70 -40.40 -21.00 -26.05
CA ARG A 70 -41.01 -20.56 -24.77
C ARG A 70 -40.23 -19.39 -24.18
N TYR A 71 -40.91 -18.37 -23.66
CA TYR A 71 -40.30 -17.23 -22.98
C TYR A 71 -39.49 -17.66 -21.76
N LEU A 72 -39.86 -18.75 -21.05
CA LEU A 72 -38.98 -19.32 -20.02
C LEU A 72 -37.65 -19.85 -20.59
N GLY A 73 -37.66 -20.44 -21.78
CA GLY A 73 -36.46 -20.82 -22.54
C GLY A 73 -35.70 -19.62 -23.13
N PHE A 74 -36.40 -18.50 -23.32
CA PHE A 74 -35.82 -17.22 -23.74
C PHE A 74 -35.15 -16.48 -22.55
N PHE A 75 -35.76 -16.49 -21.35
CA PHE A 75 -35.09 -16.10 -20.09
C PHE A 75 -33.85 -16.96 -19.85
N HIS A 76 -33.96 -18.26 -20.13
CA HIS A 76 -32.87 -19.22 -20.03
C HIS A 76 -31.67 -18.86 -20.94
N TYR A 77 -31.87 -18.47 -22.20
CA TYR A 77 -30.74 -18.23 -23.13
C TYR A 77 -30.33 -16.76 -23.31
N GLU A 78 -31.27 -15.83 -23.45
CA GLU A 78 -30.96 -14.43 -23.75
C GLU A 78 -30.69 -13.56 -22.53
N VAL A 79 -31.34 -13.84 -21.38
CA VAL A 79 -31.23 -12.97 -20.20
C VAL A 79 -30.27 -13.53 -19.16
N VAL A 80 -30.32 -14.82 -18.86
CA VAL A 80 -29.45 -15.45 -17.84
C VAL A 80 -28.11 -15.86 -18.43
N GLY A 81 -28.09 -16.46 -19.64
CA GLY A 81 -26.87 -16.93 -20.27
C GLY A 81 -26.04 -15.80 -20.92
N ARG A 82 -26.60 -15.14 -21.94
CA ARG A 82 -25.85 -14.11 -22.69
C ARG A 82 -25.48 -12.90 -21.85
N GLU A 83 -26.37 -12.40 -21.01
CA GLU A 83 -26.07 -11.21 -20.20
C GLU A 83 -25.01 -11.51 -19.15
N PHE A 84 -25.05 -12.69 -18.51
CA PHE A 84 -24.03 -13.11 -17.56
C PHE A 84 -22.65 -13.26 -18.24
N GLU A 85 -22.59 -13.97 -19.36
CA GLU A 85 -21.37 -14.11 -20.17
C GLU A 85 -20.86 -12.76 -20.71
N ARG A 86 -21.78 -11.86 -21.06
CA ARG A 86 -21.44 -10.48 -21.48
C ARG A 86 -20.85 -9.69 -20.32
N LEU A 87 -21.45 -9.74 -19.14
CA LEU A 87 -20.97 -9.02 -17.95
C LEU A 87 -19.62 -9.56 -17.45
N LEU A 88 -19.37 -10.87 -17.55
CA LEU A 88 -18.06 -11.47 -17.32
C LEU A 88 -17.03 -10.98 -18.35
N ARG A 89 -17.37 -11.02 -19.64
CA ARG A 89 -16.48 -10.57 -20.73
C ARG A 89 -16.15 -9.08 -20.65
N GLU A 90 -17.09 -8.26 -20.21
CA GLU A 90 -16.91 -6.82 -20.00
C GLU A 90 -16.21 -6.50 -18.65
N GLU A 91 -15.75 -7.52 -17.91
CA GLU A 91 -15.17 -7.40 -16.55
C GLU A 91 -16.08 -6.69 -15.53
N LYS A 92 -17.36 -6.51 -15.87
CA LYS A 92 -18.38 -5.89 -15.03
C LYS A 92 -18.89 -6.80 -13.94
N LEU A 93 -18.52 -8.07 -13.96
CA LEU A 93 -18.90 -9.07 -12.99
C LEU A 93 -17.66 -9.74 -12.38
N LYS A 94 -17.57 -9.79 -11.05
CA LYS A 94 -16.49 -10.50 -10.34
C LYS A 94 -17.06 -11.42 -9.27
N GLN A 95 -16.40 -12.56 -9.06
CA GLN A 95 -16.65 -13.41 -7.90
C GLN A 95 -15.70 -12.96 -6.78
N PRO A 96 -16.19 -12.56 -5.60
CA PRO A 96 -15.32 -12.31 -4.46
C PRO A 96 -14.54 -13.57 -4.08
N GLU A 97 -13.34 -13.41 -3.52
CA GLU A 97 -12.44 -14.52 -3.22
C GLU A 97 -13.12 -15.61 -2.37
N GLY A 98 -13.35 -16.78 -2.99
CA GLY A 98 -14.00 -17.92 -2.36
C GLY A 98 -15.01 -18.62 -3.27
N ARG A 99 -14.85 -19.93 -3.43
CA ARG A 99 -15.86 -20.79 -4.05
C ARG A 99 -17.17 -20.72 -3.25
N GLY A 100 -18.30 -20.50 -3.92
CA GLY A 100 -19.62 -20.44 -3.27
C GLY A 100 -20.10 -19.04 -2.87
N LYS A 101 -19.45 -17.97 -3.33
CA LYS A 101 -19.92 -16.60 -3.13
C LYS A 101 -20.63 -16.06 -4.37
N ALA A 102 -21.70 -15.30 -4.15
CA ALA A 102 -22.48 -14.63 -5.19
C ALA A 102 -21.62 -13.64 -6.00
N TYR A 103 -21.91 -13.54 -7.29
CA TYR A 103 -21.21 -12.60 -8.17
C TYR A 103 -21.68 -11.16 -7.92
N VAL A 104 -20.74 -10.22 -7.99
CA VAL A 104 -21.01 -8.80 -7.81
C VAL A 104 -20.64 -8.01 -9.05
N LEU A 105 -21.19 -6.80 -9.16
CA LEU A 105 -20.73 -5.85 -10.16
C LEU A 105 -19.35 -5.33 -9.78
N SER A 106 -18.43 -5.26 -10.76
CA SER A 106 -17.13 -4.65 -10.54
C SER A 106 -17.32 -3.14 -10.36
N GLY A 107 -17.05 -2.69 -9.14
CA GLY A 107 -17.35 -1.33 -8.68
C GLY A 107 -17.97 -1.29 -7.28
N ASP A 108 -18.68 -2.36 -6.87
CA ASP A 108 -19.45 -2.36 -5.61
C ASP A 108 -18.91 -3.31 -4.51
N ILE A 109 -17.91 -4.15 -4.80
CA ILE A 109 -17.10 -4.73 -3.74
C ILE A 109 -15.93 -3.79 -3.50
N PRO A 110 -15.93 -3.00 -2.42
CA PRO A 110 -14.67 -2.47 -1.93
C PRO A 110 -13.76 -3.67 -1.69
N PRO A 111 -12.53 -3.68 -2.22
CA PRO A 111 -11.58 -4.73 -1.87
C PRO A 111 -11.56 -4.85 -0.35
N PRO A 112 -11.38 -6.07 0.21
CA PRO A 112 -11.18 -6.19 1.65
C PRO A 112 -10.12 -5.15 2.05
N PRO A 113 -10.29 -4.46 3.19
CA PRO A 113 -9.27 -3.53 3.64
C PRO A 113 -7.93 -4.26 3.60
N PRO A 114 -6.87 -3.65 3.04
CA PRO A 114 -5.58 -4.31 2.94
C PRO A 114 -5.19 -4.82 4.32
N SER A 115 -4.67 -6.04 4.39
CA SER A 115 -4.25 -6.60 5.67
C SER A 115 -3.12 -5.73 6.26
N ASP A 116 -2.91 -5.81 7.57
CA ASP A 116 -1.80 -5.12 8.22
C ASP A 116 -0.46 -5.44 7.53
N GLY A 117 -0.29 -6.68 7.05
CA GLY A 117 0.87 -7.10 6.28
C GLY A 117 0.98 -6.41 4.92
N ASP A 118 -0.14 -6.25 4.19
CA ASP A 118 -0.15 -5.55 2.90
C ASP A 118 0.20 -4.07 3.08
N ILE A 119 -0.31 -3.43 4.13
CA ILE A 119 -0.02 -2.02 4.46
C ILE A 119 1.45 -1.86 4.82
N GLU A 120 1.99 -2.74 5.67
CA GLU A 120 3.38 -2.71 6.07
C GLU A 120 4.31 -2.90 4.87
N GLU A 121 4.03 -3.86 3.98
CA GLU A 121 4.83 -4.09 2.78
C GLU A 121 4.82 -2.86 1.85
N ILE A 122 3.64 -2.27 1.63
CA ILE A 122 3.51 -1.04 0.83
C ILE A 122 4.26 0.11 1.50
N TYR A 123 4.14 0.27 2.81
CA TYR A 123 4.84 1.31 3.57
C TYR A 123 6.35 1.16 3.45
N GLN A 124 6.89 -0.04 3.62
CA GLN A 124 8.32 -0.30 3.48
C GLN A 124 8.80 -0.01 2.06
N LYS A 125 8.05 -0.42 1.02
CA LYS A 125 8.38 -0.10 -0.38
C LYS A 125 8.43 1.40 -0.64
N ILE A 126 7.46 2.16 -0.13
CA ILE A 126 7.44 3.62 -0.24
C ILE A 126 8.65 4.21 0.49
N ARG A 127 8.91 3.75 1.71
CA ARG A 127 10.02 4.23 2.55
C ARG A 127 11.38 3.95 1.93
N GLU A 128 11.58 2.76 1.35
CA GLU A 128 12.80 2.42 0.61
C GLU A 128 12.98 3.30 -0.62
N LYS A 129 11.90 3.54 -1.38
CA LYS A 129 11.98 4.40 -2.57
C LYS A 129 12.33 5.85 -2.21
N VAL A 130 11.72 6.39 -1.15
CA VAL A 130 12.05 7.73 -0.63
C VAL A 130 13.51 7.78 -0.16
N ALA A 131 13.99 6.73 0.52
CA ALA A 131 15.38 6.67 0.98
C ALA A 131 16.39 6.65 -0.18
N GLU A 132 16.10 5.93 -1.27
CA GLU A 132 16.91 5.95 -2.49
C GLU A 132 16.94 7.34 -3.13
N ASP A 133 15.77 7.97 -3.29
CA ASP A 133 15.65 9.29 -3.91
C ASP A 133 16.37 10.36 -3.05
N LEU A 134 16.23 10.30 -1.72
CA LEU A 134 17.00 11.13 -0.79
C LEU A 134 18.50 10.97 -0.99
N LEU A 135 18.99 9.73 -1.01
CA LEU A 135 20.42 9.46 -1.13
C LEU A 135 20.98 9.99 -2.45
N GLN A 136 20.22 9.90 -3.54
CA GLN A 136 20.58 10.51 -4.83
C GLN A 136 20.68 12.03 -4.74
N GLN A 137 19.70 12.68 -4.10
CA GLN A 137 19.75 14.14 -3.89
C GLN A 137 20.96 14.56 -3.05
N ILE A 138 21.29 13.82 -1.99
CA ILE A 138 22.46 14.10 -1.15
C ILE A 138 23.75 13.98 -1.96
N LYS A 139 23.88 12.91 -2.76
CA LYS A 139 25.06 12.69 -3.61
C LYS A 139 25.23 13.76 -4.68
N ALA A 140 24.14 14.34 -5.19
CA ALA A 140 24.17 15.42 -6.19
C ALA A 140 24.60 16.79 -5.61
N ASN A 141 24.60 16.95 -4.29
CA ASN A 141 24.99 18.20 -3.63
C ASN A 141 26.49 18.27 -3.32
N SER A 142 26.94 19.44 -2.84
CA SER A 142 28.34 19.69 -2.49
C SER A 142 28.76 18.95 -1.21
N PRO A 143 30.06 18.66 -1.00
CA PRO A 143 30.56 18.09 0.26
C PRO A 143 30.18 18.92 1.49
N ALA A 144 30.30 20.25 1.42
CA ALA A 144 29.93 21.15 2.51
C ALA A 144 28.43 21.11 2.84
N PHE A 145 27.57 20.91 1.83
CA PHE A 145 26.15 20.66 2.08
C PHE A 145 25.94 19.37 2.87
N PHE A 146 26.64 18.29 2.50
CA PHE A 146 26.53 17.00 3.18
C PHE A 146 27.00 17.07 4.65
N GLU A 147 28.09 17.77 4.92
CA GLU A 147 28.57 18.01 6.28
C GLU A 147 27.50 18.71 7.13
N ASN A 148 26.93 19.81 6.63
CA ASN A 148 25.86 20.53 7.33
C ASN A 148 24.58 19.68 7.51
N LEU A 149 24.20 18.90 6.50
CA LEU A 149 23.07 17.98 6.57
C LEU A 149 23.22 16.96 7.69
N VAL A 150 24.43 16.40 7.84
CA VAL A 150 24.73 15.44 8.90
C VAL A 150 24.57 16.08 10.29
N ILE A 151 25.06 17.30 10.47
CA ILE A 151 24.89 18.03 11.73
C ILE A 151 23.40 18.30 12.01
N ASP A 152 22.66 18.78 11.00
CA ASP A 152 21.23 19.04 11.13
C ASP A 152 20.44 17.77 11.50
N LEU A 153 20.81 16.62 10.93
CA LEU A 153 20.24 15.33 11.29
C LEU A 153 20.50 14.97 12.75
N LEU A 154 21.76 15.06 13.20
CA LEU A 154 22.11 14.71 14.58
C LEU A 154 21.38 15.62 15.59
N VAL A 155 21.26 16.92 15.30
CA VAL A 155 20.46 17.85 16.11
C VAL A 155 18.98 17.44 16.15
N LYS A 156 18.40 17.05 15.01
CA LYS A 156 17.01 16.55 14.94
C LYS A 156 16.81 15.20 15.65
N MET A 157 17.86 14.41 15.80
CA MET A 157 17.88 13.21 16.62
C MET A 157 18.00 13.50 18.12
N GLY A 158 18.20 14.77 18.50
CA GLY A 158 18.31 15.21 19.90
C GLY A 158 19.74 15.18 20.44
N TYR A 159 20.75 15.02 19.59
CA TYR A 159 22.14 15.31 19.97
C TYR A 159 22.32 16.83 20.03
N GLY A 160 23.12 17.29 20.98
CA GLY A 160 23.28 18.71 21.27
C GLY A 160 22.08 19.31 22.01
N GLY A 161 22.24 20.56 22.44
CA GLY A 161 21.15 21.38 22.94
C GLY A 161 20.45 22.07 21.79
N SER A 162 20.93 23.25 21.45
CA SER A 162 20.52 24.07 20.31
C SER A 162 21.48 23.90 19.13
N ARG A 163 21.11 24.39 17.95
CA ARG A 163 22.01 24.41 16.77
C ARG A 163 23.24 25.29 17.01
N GLU A 164 23.18 26.23 17.96
CA GLU A 164 24.30 27.09 18.34
C GLU A 164 25.35 26.31 19.15
N ASP A 165 24.96 25.21 19.81
CA ASP A 165 25.86 24.33 20.56
C ASP A 165 26.52 23.26 19.67
N ALA A 166 26.06 23.12 18.42
CA ALA A 166 26.65 22.23 17.43
C ALA A 166 27.69 23.00 16.62
N GLU A 167 28.97 22.79 16.94
CA GLU A 167 30.06 23.42 16.21
C GLU A 167 30.39 22.64 14.94
N THR A 168 30.11 23.25 13.77
CA THR A 168 30.72 22.80 12.52
C THR A 168 32.21 23.17 12.55
N VAL A 169 33.06 22.23 12.96
CA VAL A 169 34.52 22.40 12.98
C VAL A 169 35.07 22.16 11.57
N GLY A 170 34.78 23.09 10.67
CA GLY A 170 35.29 23.12 9.31
C GLY A 170 36.62 23.86 9.24
N ARG A 171 37.71 23.29 9.77
CA ARG A 171 39.06 23.72 9.40
C ARG A 171 39.82 22.56 8.77
N SER A 172 40.09 22.71 7.47
CA SER A 172 40.96 21.83 6.71
C SER A 172 42.32 21.75 7.42
N GLY A 173 42.62 20.59 8.02
CA GLY A 173 43.82 20.38 8.83
C GLY A 173 43.62 19.49 10.07
N ASP A 174 42.38 19.22 10.49
CA ASP A 174 42.11 18.51 11.76
C ASP A 174 42.03 16.97 11.65
N GLY A 175 42.81 16.36 10.75
CA GLY A 175 42.93 14.90 10.68
C GLY A 175 41.66 14.13 10.25
N GLY A 176 40.62 14.81 9.75
CA GLY A 176 39.36 14.19 9.34
C GLY A 176 38.23 14.30 10.36
N ILE A 177 38.18 15.36 11.16
CA ILE A 177 36.98 15.68 11.93
C ILE A 177 36.22 16.76 11.16
N ASP A 178 34.94 16.51 10.86
CA ASP A 178 34.09 17.45 10.12
C ASP A 178 33.10 18.18 11.06
N GLY A 179 32.86 17.65 12.26
CA GLY A 179 32.01 18.31 13.25
C GLY A 179 32.16 17.75 14.66
N ILE A 180 31.74 18.56 15.63
CA ILE A 180 31.73 18.22 17.05
C ILE A 180 30.34 18.50 17.59
N ILE A 181 29.72 17.51 18.25
CA ILE A 181 28.38 17.65 18.82
C ILE A 181 28.33 17.07 20.22
N ASN A 182 27.65 17.76 21.13
CA ASN A 182 27.42 17.24 22.48
C ASN A 182 26.43 16.06 22.42
N GLN A 183 26.67 15.02 23.22
CA GLN A 183 25.73 13.90 23.35
C GLN A 183 24.50 14.31 24.18
N ASP A 184 24.70 15.24 25.11
CA ASP A 184 23.69 15.73 26.03
C ASP A 184 23.62 17.26 26.02
N ARG A 185 22.54 17.82 26.56
CA ARG A 185 22.30 19.26 26.56
C ARG A 185 23.26 20.05 27.48
N LEU A 186 23.92 19.39 28.43
CA LEU A 186 24.85 20.01 29.36
C LEU A 186 26.29 20.01 28.83
N GLY A 187 26.56 19.28 27.74
CA GLY A 187 27.88 19.20 27.11
C GLY A 187 28.90 18.41 27.91
N LEU A 188 28.46 17.45 28.73
CA LEU A 188 29.35 16.60 29.52
C LEU A 188 30.07 15.57 28.64
N ASP A 189 29.37 15.06 27.65
CA ASP A 189 29.88 14.11 26.67
C ASP A 189 29.93 14.75 25.28
N VAL A 190 31.09 14.65 24.62
CA VAL A 190 31.29 15.16 23.25
C VAL A 190 31.43 13.99 22.27
N VAL A 191 30.79 14.11 21.12
CA VAL A 191 30.85 13.14 20.02
C VAL A 191 31.45 13.82 18.80
N TYR A 192 32.48 13.19 18.24
CA TYR A 192 33.14 13.66 17.03
C TYR A 192 32.53 13.04 15.80
N VAL A 193 32.40 13.81 14.73
CA VAL A 193 31.70 13.39 13.53
C VAL A 193 32.62 13.53 12.33
N GLN A 194 32.66 12.48 11.50
CA GLN A 194 33.21 12.54 10.14
C GLN A 194 32.08 12.19 9.17
N ALA A 195 31.85 13.07 8.19
CA ALA A 195 30.92 12.92 7.08
C ALA A 195 31.68 12.82 5.75
N LYS A 196 31.70 11.63 5.15
CA LYS A 196 32.33 11.40 3.83
C LYS A 196 31.30 11.16 2.72
N ARG A 197 31.14 12.14 1.82
CA ARG A 197 30.38 11.97 0.56
C ARG A 197 31.20 11.17 -0.45
N TRP A 198 30.94 9.87 -0.53
CA TRP A 198 31.71 8.90 -1.32
C TRP A 198 30.80 8.10 -2.25
N GLU A 199 31.38 7.68 -3.39
CA GLU A 199 30.73 6.75 -4.33
C GLU A 199 31.13 5.30 -4.07
N SER A 200 32.41 5.06 -3.75
CA SER A 200 32.93 3.73 -3.43
C SER A 200 32.74 3.38 -1.96
N ASN A 201 32.75 2.08 -1.66
CA ASN A 201 32.66 1.62 -0.27
C ASN A 201 33.85 2.10 0.57
N VAL A 202 33.57 2.46 1.82
CA VAL A 202 34.57 2.92 2.79
C VAL A 202 35.27 1.71 3.42
N GLY A 203 36.60 1.71 3.41
CA GLY A 203 37.43 0.62 3.95
C GLY A 203 37.88 0.85 5.39
N SER A 204 38.51 -0.17 5.97
CA SER A 204 39.10 -0.09 7.32
C SER A 204 40.19 0.97 7.48
N PRO A 205 41.00 1.36 6.46
CA PRO A 205 42.00 2.42 6.63
C PRO A 205 41.37 3.78 6.99
N GLN A 206 40.19 4.08 6.46
CA GLN A 206 39.48 5.32 6.77
C GLN A 206 38.97 5.31 8.21
N ILE A 207 38.47 4.18 8.70
CA ILE A 207 38.03 4.02 10.09
C ILE A 207 39.21 4.12 11.05
N ALA A 208 40.35 3.50 10.71
CA ALA A 208 41.59 3.59 11.48
C ALA A 208 42.14 5.02 11.54
N SER A 209 42.10 5.75 10.42
CA SER A 209 42.49 7.16 10.38
C SER A 209 41.61 8.01 11.29
N PHE A 210 40.30 7.77 11.28
CA PHE A 210 39.36 8.47 12.16
C PHE A 210 39.61 8.15 13.64
N ALA A 211 39.85 6.88 13.98
CA ALA A 211 40.23 6.48 15.34
C ALA A 211 41.52 7.19 15.81
N GLY A 212 42.51 7.33 14.94
CA GLY A 212 43.72 8.10 15.21
C GLY A 212 43.45 9.59 15.46
N ALA A 213 42.52 10.19 14.73
CA ALA A 213 42.08 11.58 14.96
C ALA A 213 41.38 11.73 16.33
N LEU A 214 40.51 10.77 16.71
CA LEU A 214 39.88 10.74 18.04
C LEU A 214 40.95 10.66 19.15
N ALA A 215 41.94 9.79 18.99
CA ALA A 215 43.05 9.66 19.92
C ALA A 215 43.80 10.98 20.11
N GLY A 216 44.11 11.67 19.00
CA GLY A 216 44.77 12.97 19.02
C GLY A 216 43.97 14.08 19.72
N LYS A 217 42.64 13.94 19.80
CA LYS A 217 41.74 14.86 20.53
C LYS A 217 41.44 14.44 21.96
N GLY A 218 41.93 13.27 22.40
CA GLY A 218 41.53 12.70 23.69
C GLY A 218 40.06 12.29 23.75
N ALA A 219 39.42 12.08 22.59
CA ALA A 219 38.02 11.71 22.49
C ALA A 219 37.85 10.19 22.50
N ASN A 220 36.76 9.68 23.07
CA ASN A 220 36.48 8.23 23.14
C ASN A 220 35.27 7.81 22.29
N LYS A 221 34.52 8.76 21.72
CA LYS A 221 33.28 8.50 20.96
C LYS A 221 33.33 9.23 19.62
N GLY A 222 32.87 8.54 18.58
CA GLY A 222 32.74 9.14 17.26
C GLY A 222 31.66 8.51 16.40
N ILE A 223 31.19 9.26 15.41
CA ILE A 223 30.25 8.80 14.38
C ILE A 223 30.91 9.01 13.02
N PHE A 224 31.01 7.93 12.25
CA PHE A 224 31.46 7.98 10.87
C PHE A 224 30.25 7.77 9.96
N ILE A 225 29.92 8.79 9.16
CA ILE A 225 28.79 8.81 8.24
C ILE A 225 29.29 8.85 6.81
N THR A 226 28.69 8.04 5.94
CA THR A 226 28.98 8.07 4.51
C THR A 226 27.73 7.91 3.65
N THR A 227 27.78 8.40 2.41
CA THR A 227 26.73 8.19 1.40
C THR A 227 26.86 6.85 0.67
N SER A 228 27.93 6.08 0.90
CA SER A 228 28.14 4.73 0.36
C SER A 228 27.96 3.65 1.44
N ASP A 229 28.44 2.43 1.20
CA ASP A 229 28.47 1.36 2.19
C ASP A 229 29.89 1.18 2.77
N PHE A 230 30.01 0.47 3.89
CA PHE A 230 31.30 0.06 4.46
C PHE A 230 31.66 -1.35 3.99
N THR A 231 32.95 -1.60 3.78
CA THR A 231 33.43 -2.97 3.55
C THR A 231 33.23 -3.83 4.80
N LYS A 232 33.24 -5.16 4.63
CA LYS A 232 33.15 -6.10 5.78
C LYS A 232 34.25 -5.83 6.81
N ASP A 233 35.46 -5.58 6.35
CA ASP A 233 36.61 -5.29 7.22
C ASP A 233 36.46 -3.96 7.95
N ALA A 234 35.84 -2.96 7.32
CA ALA A 234 35.52 -1.69 7.98
C ALA A 234 34.47 -1.87 9.09
N LYS A 235 33.42 -2.67 8.82
CA LYS A 235 32.38 -3.00 9.82
C LYS A 235 32.92 -3.85 10.98
N ALA A 236 33.93 -4.69 10.72
CA ALA A 236 34.58 -5.53 11.71
C ALA A 236 35.81 -4.88 12.37
N TYR A 237 36.13 -3.63 12.03
CA TYR A 237 37.31 -2.95 12.55
C TYR A 237 37.19 -2.74 14.07
N ASP A 238 38.14 -3.29 14.82
CA ASP A 238 38.27 -3.04 16.25
C ASP A 238 39.03 -1.72 16.47
N ALA A 239 38.31 -0.71 16.95
CA ALA A 239 38.86 0.61 17.23
C ALA A 239 39.53 0.71 18.61
N ALA A 240 39.98 -0.40 19.22
CA ALA A 240 40.92 -0.43 20.36
C ALA A 240 40.61 0.61 21.46
N GLY A 241 39.39 0.58 22.01
CA GLY A 241 38.95 1.46 23.11
C GLY A 241 38.13 2.68 22.69
N PHE A 242 38.01 2.97 21.39
CA PHE A 242 37.08 3.98 20.87
C PHE A 242 35.70 3.37 20.56
N LYS A 243 34.63 4.10 20.87
CA LYS A 243 33.26 3.76 20.47
C LYS A 243 32.91 4.52 19.19
N ILE A 244 33.10 3.87 18.05
CA ILE A 244 32.79 4.42 16.72
C ILE A 244 31.51 3.80 16.19
N ILE A 245 30.52 4.65 15.86
CA ILE A 245 29.29 4.22 15.18
C ILE A 245 29.42 4.49 13.69
N LEU A 246 29.17 3.46 12.87
CA LEU A 246 29.15 3.56 11.43
C LEU A 246 27.71 3.75 10.93
N ILE A 247 27.51 4.76 10.07
CA ILE A 247 26.23 5.06 9.42
C ILE A 247 26.45 5.10 7.91
N ASP A 248 25.97 4.07 7.22
CA ASP A 248 26.04 3.98 5.75
C ASP A 248 24.91 4.78 5.10
N GLY A 249 24.95 4.89 3.76
CA GLY A 249 23.99 5.68 3.00
C GLY A 249 22.54 5.23 3.18
N LYS A 250 22.30 3.91 3.30
CA LYS A 250 20.95 3.38 3.51
C LYS A 250 20.44 3.79 4.89
N ARG A 251 21.24 3.55 5.94
CA ARG A 251 20.88 3.92 7.31
C ARG A 251 20.71 5.43 7.48
N LEU A 252 21.59 6.23 6.87
CA LEU A 252 21.49 7.69 6.86
C LEU A 252 20.13 8.14 6.32
N ALA A 253 19.73 7.66 5.14
CA ALA A 253 18.47 8.05 4.52
C ALA A 253 17.25 7.62 5.37
N GLN A 254 17.31 6.45 6.01
CA GLN A 254 16.25 6.01 6.93
C GLN A 254 16.15 6.92 8.17
N LEU A 255 17.28 7.29 8.78
CA LEU A 255 17.30 8.24 9.90
C LEU A 255 16.75 9.61 9.50
N MET A 256 17.06 10.07 8.29
CA MET A 256 16.49 11.32 7.76
C MET A 256 14.96 11.26 7.65
N ILE A 257 14.41 10.13 7.21
CA ILE A 257 12.95 9.94 7.17
C ILE A 257 12.37 9.95 8.58
N ASP A 258 12.95 9.18 9.50
CA ASP A 258 12.47 9.02 10.88
C ASP A 258 12.45 10.36 11.65
N HIS A 259 13.41 11.23 11.35
CA HIS A 259 13.58 12.52 12.01
C HIS A 259 13.10 13.72 11.17
N ASN A 260 12.37 13.47 10.08
CA ASN A 260 11.79 14.49 9.19
C ASN A 260 12.82 15.51 8.65
N VAL A 261 13.97 15.01 8.17
CA VAL A 261 15.06 15.81 7.59
C VAL A 261 15.09 15.60 6.09
N GLY A 262 14.96 16.67 5.31
CA GLY A 262 14.95 16.60 3.84
C GLY A 262 13.69 15.95 3.25
N VAL A 263 12.68 15.65 4.07
CA VAL A 263 11.39 15.08 3.66
C VAL A 263 10.23 15.91 4.18
N SER A 264 9.06 15.74 3.58
CA SER A 264 7.81 16.35 4.05
C SER A 264 6.64 15.39 3.89
N THR A 265 5.69 15.44 4.82
CA THR A 265 4.47 14.63 4.75
C THR A 265 3.57 15.16 3.63
N MET A 266 3.37 14.36 2.59
CA MET A 266 2.52 14.73 1.46
C MET A 266 1.03 14.51 1.75
N LYS A 267 0.66 13.38 2.36
CA LYS A 267 -0.71 12.98 2.70
C LYS A 267 -0.73 12.07 3.92
N THR A 268 -1.82 12.12 4.66
CA THR A 268 -2.10 11.24 5.81
C THR A 268 -3.39 10.49 5.53
N TYR A 269 -3.37 9.16 5.69
CA TYR A 269 -4.55 8.31 5.56
C TYR A 269 -4.86 7.69 6.92
N GLU A 270 -6.12 7.74 7.35
CA GLU A 270 -6.58 7.08 8.56
C GLU A 270 -7.31 5.78 8.21
N ILE A 271 -6.87 4.67 8.81
CA ILE A 271 -7.54 3.38 8.67
C ILE A 271 -8.42 3.19 9.91
N LYS A 272 -9.73 3.05 9.72
CA LYS A 272 -10.70 2.85 10.79
C LYS A 272 -11.15 1.39 10.82
N ARG A 273 -11.34 0.86 12.02
CA ARG A 273 -11.98 -0.44 12.27
C ARG A 273 -13.27 -0.21 13.04
N VAL A 274 -14.26 -1.07 12.83
CA VAL A 274 -15.47 -1.07 13.65
C VAL A 274 -15.07 -1.38 15.08
N ASP A 275 -15.35 -0.44 15.99
CA ASP A 275 -15.28 -0.66 17.42
C ASP A 275 -16.49 -1.53 17.81
N SER A 276 -16.24 -2.81 18.07
CA SER A 276 -17.31 -3.76 18.37
C SER A 276 -17.91 -3.53 19.75
N ASP A 277 -17.12 -2.98 20.68
CA ASP A 277 -17.53 -2.73 22.07
C ASP A 277 -18.59 -1.62 22.13
N TYR A 278 -18.53 -0.66 21.19
CA TYR A 278 -19.55 0.38 21.04
C TYR A 278 -20.96 -0.17 20.79
N PHE A 279 -21.09 -1.35 20.19
CA PHE A 279 -22.38 -1.95 19.83
C PHE A 279 -22.86 -3.02 20.83
N ILE A 280 -22.16 -3.22 21.95
CA ILE A 280 -22.61 -4.11 23.01
C ILE A 280 -23.60 -3.33 23.88
N GLU A 281 -24.88 -3.74 23.90
CA GLU A 281 -25.88 -3.18 24.80
C GLU A 281 -25.65 -3.70 26.24
N ASP A 282 -25.58 -2.82 27.23
CA ASP A 282 -25.59 -3.19 28.64
C ASP A 282 -26.94 -3.87 28.95
N VAL A 283 -26.90 -5.18 29.15
CA VAL A 283 -28.02 -5.94 29.72
C VAL A 283 -28.07 -5.62 31.21
N GLY A 284 -28.80 -4.55 31.55
CA GLY A 284 -29.15 -4.17 32.92
C GLY A 284 -30.11 -5.13 33.60
#